data_AF-A0A2R6FZI2-F1
#
_entry.id   AF-A0A2R6FZI2-F1
#
_cell.length_a   1.000
_cell.length_b   1.000
_cell.length_c   1.000
_cell.angle_alpha   90.00
_cell.angle_beta   90.00
_cell.angle_gamma   90.00
#
_symmetry.space_group_name_H-M   'P 1'
#
loop_
_entity.id
_entity.type
_entity.pdbx_description
1 polymer ?
#
loop_
_entity_poly.entity_id
_entity_poly.type
_entity_poly.pdbx_seq_one_letter_code
_entity_poly.pdbx_strand_id
1 'polypeptide(L)'
;MKLGIIGAGAVGSAVARLAPEYGHSVVALADSESAAIDPDGLDPEALLARKEDGEALGESDPDEALDAPYDVLVEATPTTLGDAEPGFSHIRRALEGDRHAVLANKGPVAERYEEVRTLETGSRGQVRFEATVAGAIPALSTIADLGAGNVTAIRGVLNGTANFILSRMAAEGLGYEHVLAEAQDLGVAEADPSFDVQGTDAALKCVILANVLAEGNGDGDTAEVGVRESYTLADATVEGIEHVPPSALELAAEDGRTIRLIGEVSTGSIRVGPRLVPEHGTLAVTGTQNILQLEARHAGRLNISGRGAGGPETATAVLADISRLEA
;
A
#
# COMPACT_ATOMS: atom_id res chain seq x y z
N MET A 1 17.21 -15.42 -3.70
CA MET A 1 16.26 -15.84 -2.65
C MET A 1 15.11 -16.61 -3.28
N LYS A 2 14.63 -17.62 -2.57
CA LYS A 2 13.44 -18.40 -2.87
C LYS A 2 12.23 -17.71 -2.29
N LEU A 3 11.20 -17.49 -3.11
CA LEU A 3 9.98 -16.78 -2.73
C LEU A 3 8.81 -17.76 -2.56
N GLY A 4 8.10 -17.65 -1.45
CA GLY A 4 6.75 -18.20 -1.29
C GLY A 4 5.74 -17.06 -1.43
N ILE A 5 4.86 -17.12 -2.42
CA ILE A 5 3.92 -16.03 -2.73
C ILE A 5 2.51 -16.49 -2.38
N ILE A 6 1.87 -15.80 -1.43
CA ILE A 6 0.49 -16.07 -1.01
C ILE A 6 -0.40 -14.95 -1.52
N GLY A 7 -1.36 -15.32 -2.38
CA GLY A 7 -2.25 -14.40 -3.08
C GLY A 7 -1.85 -14.20 -4.54
N ALA A 8 -2.30 -15.07 -5.44
CA ALA A 8 -2.09 -14.94 -6.90
C ALA A 8 -3.11 -14.00 -7.60
N GLY A 9 -3.44 -12.88 -6.97
CA GLY A 9 -4.20 -11.79 -7.60
C GLY A 9 -3.33 -10.94 -8.52
N ALA A 10 -3.78 -9.75 -8.89
CA ALA A 10 -3.02 -8.85 -9.78
C ALA A 10 -1.59 -8.56 -9.29
N VAL A 11 -1.39 -8.41 -7.98
CA VAL A 11 -0.08 -8.13 -7.38
C VAL A 11 0.78 -9.37 -7.31
N GLY A 12 0.33 -10.45 -6.66
CA GLY A 12 1.16 -11.65 -6.50
C GLY A 12 1.50 -12.32 -7.82
N SER A 13 0.60 -12.29 -8.81
CA SER A 13 0.90 -12.76 -10.17
C SER A 13 1.97 -11.90 -10.86
N ALA A 14 1.92 -10.58 -10.68
CA ALA A 14 2.96 -9.70 -11.21
C ALA A 14 4.31 -9.90 -10.50
N VAL A 15 4.32 -10.11 -9.18
CA VAL A 15 5.55 -10.47 -8.44
C VAL A 15 6.11 -11.79 -8.95
N ALA A 16 5.27 -12.81 -9.14
CA ALA A 16 5.70 -14.12 -9.60
C ALA A 16 6.33 -14.05 -11.00
N ARG A 17 5.71 -13.29 -11.93
CA ARG A 17 6.26 -13.06 -13.29
C ARG A 17 7.58 -12.30 -13.28
N LEU A 18 7.70 -11.26 -12.45
CA LEU A 18 8.87 -10.39 -12.44
C LEU A 18 10.03 -10.92 -11.59
N ALA A 19 9.77 -11.81 -10.63
CA ALA A 19 10.79 -12.33 -9.71
C ALA A 19 12.07 -12.86 -10.40
N PRO A 20 12.01 -13.63 -11.52
CA PRO A 20 13.21 -14.08 -12.22
C PRO A 20 14.07 -12.93 -12.78
N GLU A 21 13.45 -11.82 -13.22
CA GLU A 21 14.17 -10.64 -13.72
C GLU A 21 14.96 -9.94 -12.62
N TYR A 22 14.50 -10.06 -11.37
CA TYR A 22 15.18 -9.55 -10.17
C TYR A 22 16.13 -10.58 -9.53
N GLY A 23 16.33 -11.74 -10.16
CA GLY A 23 17.25 -12.77 -9.65
C GLY A 23 16.68 -13.62 -8.51
N HIS A 24 15.35 -13.69 -8.41
CA HIS A 24 14.64 -14.51 -7.42
C HIS A 24 13.95 -15.70 -8.09
N SER A 25 13.75 -16.78 -7.34
CA SER A 25 13.03 -17.97 -7.80
C SER A 25 11.76 -18.15 -7.00
N VAL A 26 10.62 -18.40 -7.65
CA VAL A 26 9.36 -18.72 -6.97
C VAL A 26 9.35 -20.21 -6.67
N VAL A 27 9.15 -20.60 -5.40
CA VAL A 27 9.11 -22.02 -4.96
C VAL A 27 7.75 -22.42 -4.42
N ALA A 28 6.90 -21.44 -4.11
CA ALA A 28 5.49 -21.65 -3.80
C ALA A 28 4.66 -20.48 -4.34
N LEU A 29 3.51 -20.79 -4.92
CA LEU A 29 2.52 -19.80 -5.35
C LEU A 29 1.13 -20.32 -5.01
N ALA A 30 0.38 -19.55 -4.22
CA ALA A 30 -0.96 -19.90 -3.77
C ALA A 30 -1.99 -18.81 -4.10
N ASP A 31 -3.21 -19.24 -4.44
CA ASP A 31 -4.41 -18.40 -4.37
C ASP A 31 -5.31 -18.86 -3.22
N SER A 32 -6.57 -18.44 -3.23
CA SER A 32 -7.53 -18.78 -2.17
C SER A 32 -8.00 -20.24 -2.19
N GLU A 33 -7.72 -21.00 -3.26
CA GLU A 33 -8.29 -22.34 -3.46
C GLU A 33 -7.22 -23.42 -3.71
N SER A 34 -6.05 -23.04 -4.22
CA SER A 34 -5.00 -23.96 -4.63
C SER A 34 -3.59 -23.39 -4.47
N ALA A 35 -2.61 -24.29 -4.36
CA ALA A 35 -1.20 -23.97 -4.38
C ALA A 35 -0.40 -24.88 -5.31
N ALA A 36 0.67 -24.31 -5.87
CA ALA A 36 1.77 -25.05 -6.47
C ALA A 36 3.02 -24.86 -5.62
N ILE A 37 3.75 -25.96 -5.37
CA ILE A 37 4.95 -25.97 -4.53
C ILE A 37 6.03 -26.81 -5.24
N ASP A 38 7.18 -26.21 -5.49
CA ASP A 38 8.38 -26.88 -5.99
C ASP A 38 9.63 -26.25 -5.36
N PRO A 39 10.31 -26.96 -4.43
CA PRO A 39 11.55 -26.48 -3.80
C PRO A 39 12.69 -26.13 -4.78
N ASP A 40 12.69 -26.71 -5.97
CA ASP A 40 13.70 -26.48 -7.01
C ASP A 40 13.33 -25.31 -7.95
N GLY A 41 12.09 -24.83 -7.86
CA GLY A 41 11.59 -23.66 -8.58
C GLY A 41 10.38 -23.99 -9.46
N LEU A 42 9.41 -23.09 -9.45
CA LEU A 42 8.23 -23.12 -10.30
C LEU A 42 8.47 -22.34 -11.60
N ASP A 43 7.66 -22.63 -12.63
CA ASP A 43 7.49 -21.77 -13.80
C ASP A 43 6.24 -20.88 -13.60
N PRO A 44 6.40 -19.61 -13.18
CA PRO A 44 5.26 -18.75 -12.89
C PRO A 44 4.38 -18.49 -14.10
N GLU A 45 4.97 -18.42 -15.30
CA GLU A 45 4.21 -18.09 -16.51
C GLU A 45 3.26 -19.22 -16.89
N ALA A 46 3.73 -20.47 -16.80
CA ALA A 46 2.88 -21.64 -17.04
C ALA A 46 1.74 -21.76 -16.02
N LEU A 47 2.02 -21.51 -14.73
CA LEU A 47 1.01 -21.57 -13.68
C LEU A 47 -0.06 -20.49 -13.82
N LEU A 48 0.36 -19.26 -14.15
CA LEU A 48 -0.55 -18.13 -14.30
C LEU A 48 -1.40 -18.25 -15.56
N ALA A 49 -0.86 -18.79 -16.66
CA ALA A 49 -1.64 -19.10 -17.85
C ALA A 49 -2.77 -20.09 -17.55
N ARG A 50 -2.49 -21.15 -16.77
CA ARG A 50 -3.51 -22.11 -16.30
C ARG A 50 -4.60 -21.42 -15.48
N LYS A 51 -4.20 -20.53 -14.57
CA LYS A 51 -5.14 -19.74 -13.75
C LYS A 51 -6.03 -18.83 -14.61
N GLU A 52 -5.47 -18.19 -15.63
CA GLU A 52 -6.23 -17.35 -16.58
C GLU A 52 -7.26 -18.17 -17.38
N ASP A 53 -6.99 -19.45 -17.62
CA ASP A 53 -7.93 -20.42 -18.21
C ASP A 53 -8.95 -21.00 -17.20
N GLY A 54 -8.90 -20.57 -15.93
CA GLY A 54 -9.80 -21.00 -14.87
C GLY A 54 -9.41 -22.33 -14.22
N GLU A 55 -8.18 -22.79 -14.40
CA GLU A 55 -7.64 -23.98 -13.73
C GLU A 55 -6.96 -23.63 -12.40
N ALA A 56 -6.83 -24.63 -11.53
CA ALA A 56 -6.06 -24.53 -10.30
C ALA A 56 -4.55 -24.35 -10.59
N LEU A 57 -3.87 -23.58 -9.75
CA LEU A 57 -2.41 -23.40 -9.84
C LEU A 57 -1.69 -24.75 -9.67
N GLY A 58 -2.15 -25.55 -8.72
CA GLY A 58 -1.62 -26.89 -8.44
C GLY A 58 -2.62 -27.73 -7.67
N GLU A 59 -2.13 -28.82 -7.08
CA GLU A 59 -2.96 -29.80 -6.35
C GLU A 59 -2.87 -29.65 -4.82
N SER A 60 -2.00 -28.76 -4.33
CA SER A 60 -1.79 -28.53 -2.88
C SER A 60 -2.83 -27.58 -2.31
N ASP A 61 -3.08 -27.73 -1.01
CA ASP A 61 -3.85 -26.76 -0.22
C ASP A 61 -3.07 -25.43 -0.08
N PRO A 62 -3.72 -24.25 -0.14
CA PRO A 62 -3.07 -22.96 0.05
C PRO A 62 -2.20 -22.86 1.32
N ASP A 63 -2.61 -23.48 2.42
CA ASP A 63 -1.87 -23.42 3.68
C ASP A 63 -0.53 -24.18 3.59
N GLU A 64 -0.41 -25.20 2.73
CA GLU A 64 0.86 -25.92 2.53
C GLU A 64 1.94 -25.00 1.94
N ALA A 65 1.56 -23.97 1.16
CA ALA A 65 2.50 -23.02 0.58
C ALA A 65 3.20 -22.16 1.64
N LEU A 66 2.56 -21.94 2.80
CA LEU A 66 3.16 -21.21 3.93
C LEU A 66 4.33 -21.97 4.56
N ASP A 67 4.35 -23.29 4.42
CA ASP A 67 5.38 -24.18 4.99
C ASP A 67 6.48 -24.55 3.98
N ALA A 68 6.26 -24.29 2.68
CA ALA A 68 7.22 -24.54 1.60
C ALA A 68 8.61 -23.94 1.89
N PRO A 69 9.74 -24.50 1.40
CA PRO A 69 11.08 -24.06 1.78
C PRO A 69 11.53 -22.77 1.06
N TYR A 70 10.89 -21.64 1.40
CA TYR A 70 11.24 -20.29 0.93
C TYR A 70 12.10 -19.52 1.93
N ASP A 71 12.81 -18.51 1.43
CA ASP A 71 13.56 -17.53 2.24
C ASP A 71 12.68 -16.33 2.61
N VAL A 72 11.80 -15.92 1.69
CA VAL A 72 10.90 -14.76 1.84
C VAL A 72 9.46 -15.13 1.52
N LEU A 73 8.56 -14.84 2.45
CA LEU A 73 7.11 -14.81 2.22
C LEU A 73 6.76 -13.49 1.53
N VAL A 74 6.07 -13.56 0.39
CA VAL A 74 5.36 -12.42 -0.21
C VAL A 74 3.89 -12.55 0.14
N GLU A 75 3.40 -11.65 1.00
CA GLU A 75 2.02 -11.61 1.45
C GLU A 75 1.23 -10.61 0.59
N ALA A 76 0.49 -11.13 -0.39
CA ALA A 76 -0.24 -10.36 -1.38
C ALA A 76 -1.74 -10.69 -1.40
N THR A 77 -2.27 -11.15 -0.27
CA THR A 77 -3.72 -11.35 -0.12
C THR A 77 -4.46 -10.01 -0.02
N PRO A 78 -5.79 -9.99 -0.31
CA PRO A 78 -6.59 -8.79 -0.16
C PRO A 78 -6.52 -8.21 1.26
N THR A 79 -6.61 -6.89 1.35
CA THR A 79 -6.68 -6.20 2.64
C THR A 79 -7.99 -6.49 3.35
N THR A 80 -7.88 -7.02 4.56
CA THR A 80 -8.98 -7.21 5.50
C THR A 80 -8.89 -6.20 6.62
N LEU A 81 -10.03 -5.60 6.96
CA LEU A 81 -10.18 -4.66 8.08
C LEU A 81 -10.59 -5.42 9.34
N GLY A 82 -10.22 -4.90 10.50
CA GLY A 82 -10.55 -5.50 11.80
C GLY A 82 -9.41 -6.35 12.36
N ASP A 83 -9.41 -7.66 12.09
CA ASP A 83 -8.41 -8.59 12.66
C ASP A 83 -7.16 -8.79 11.80
N ALA A 84 -7.15 -8.22 10.59
CA ALA A 84 -6.09 -8.34 9.58
C ALA A 84 -5.81 -9.80 9.14
N GLU A 85 -6.75 -10.72 9.34
CA GLU A 85 -6.61 -12.11 8.90
C GLU A 85 -7.06 -12.29 7.44
N PRO A 86 -6.43 -13.20 6.67
CA PRO A 86 -5.39 -14.13 7.09
C PRO A 86 -3.95 -13.55 7.01
N GLY A 87 -3.79 -12.32 6.50
CA GLY A 87 -2.45 -11.74 6.28
C GLY A 87 -1.59 -11.71 7.55
N PHE A 88 -2.18 -11.43 8.71
CA PHE A 88 -1.47 -11.43 9.98
C PHE A 88 -0.98 -12.84 10.37
N SER A 89 -1.82 -13.87 10.27
CA SER A 89 -1.39 -15.25 10.55
C SER A 89 -0.34 -15.76 9.56
N HIS A 90 -0.37 -15.35 8.30
CA HIS A 90 0.69 -15.65 7.33
C HIS A 90 2.05 -15.10 7.77
N ILE A 91 2.10 -13.81 8.15
CA ILE A 91 3.34 -13.15 8.61
C ILE A 91 3.86 -13.82 9.87
N ARG A 92 2.98 -14.09 10.84
CA ARG A 92 3.33 -14.80 12.07
C ARG A 92 3.97 -16.16 11.75
N ARG A 93 3.38 -16.92 10.83
CA ARG A 93 3.90 -18.24 10.43
C ARG A 93 5.30 -18.15 9.81
N ALA A 94 5.54 -17.16 8.95
CA ALA A 94 6.85 -16.93 8.34
C ALA A 94 7.91 -16.55 9.40
N LEU A 95 7.60 -15.62 10.30
CA LEU A 95 8.53 -15.14 11.33
C LEU A 95 8.83 -16.21 12.40
N GLU A 96 7.84 -17.02 12.79
CA GLU A 96 8.06 -18.20 13.65
C GLU A 96 9.01 -19.23 13.01
N GLY A 97 9.13 -19.21 11.67
CA GLY A 97 10.08 -20.01 10.90
C GLY A 97 11.41 -19.33 10.59
N ASP A 98 11.70 -18.17 11.19
CA ASP A 98 12.89 -17.34 10.91
C ASP A 98 13.00 -16.86 9.44
N ARG A 99 11.86 -16.70 8.75
CA ARG A 99 11.81 -16.26 7.34
C ARG A 99 11.41 -14.80 7.24
N HIS A 100 11.89 -14.11 6.20
CA HIS A 100 11.46 -12.74 5.94
C HIS A 100 10.02 -12.69 5.43
N ALA A 101 9.36 -11.54 5.63
CA ALA A 101 8.04 -11.27 5.08
C ALA A 101 8.03 -9.92 4.35
N VAL A 102 7.51 -9.89 3.12
CA VAL A 102 7.31 -8.67 2.35
C VAL A 102 5.82 -8.55 1.99
N LEU A 103 5.20 -7.46 2.41
CA LEU A 103 3.75 -7.30 2.37
C LEU A 103 3.35 -6.33 1.25
N ALA A 104 2.33 -6.72 0.50
CA ALA A 104 1.47 -5.79 -0.25
C ALA A 104 0.11 -5.58 0.45
N ASN A 105 -0.22 -6.42 1.43
CA ASN A 105 -1.42 -6.27 2.25
C ASN A 105 -1.21 -5.23 3.36
N LYS A 106 -2.08 -4.21 3.37
CA LYS A 106 -2.07 -3.12 4.34
C LYS A 106 -2.52 -3.54 5.74
N GLY A 107 -3.41 -4.54 5.85
CA GLY A 107 -4.11 -4.87 7.10
C GLY A 107 -3.17 -5.08 8.30
N PRO A 108 -2.19 -5.99 8.20
CA PRO A 108 -1.29 -6.30 9.31
C PRO A 108 -0.50 -5.08 9.83
N VAL A 109 -0.08 -4.18 8.93
CA VAL A 109 0.73 -3.00 9.27
C VAL A 109 -0.10 -1.73 9.50
N ALA A 110 -1.41 -1.76 9.23
CA ALA A 110 -2.33 -0.67 9.56
C ALA A 110 -3.08 -0.91 10.87
N GLU A 111 -3.47 -2.15 11.18
CA GLU A 111 -4.31 -2.48 12.33
C GLU A 111 -3.52 -3.14 13.48
N ARG A 112 -2.42 -3.84 13.16
CA ARG A 112 -1.68 -4.68 14.12
C ARG A 112 -0.17 -4.41 14.11
N TYR A 113 0.20 -3.15 13.91
CA TYR A 113 1.60 -2.73 13.71
C TYR A 113 2.55 -3.18 14.83
N GLU A 114 2.19 -2.93 16.09
CA GLU A 114 3.02 -3.33 17.26
C GLU A 114 3.19 -4.85 17.34
N GLU A 115 2.15 -5.60 17.01
CA GLU A 115 2.18 -7.06 17.04
C GLU A 115 3.10 -7.61 15.94
N VAL A 116 3.07 -7.01 14.74
CA VAL A 116 4.01 -7.32 13.66
C VAL A 116 5.45 -7.03 14.10
N ARG A 117 5.73 -5.86 14.69
CA ARG A 117 7.07 -5.50 15.17
C ARG A 117 7.55 -6.39 16.32
N THR A 118 6.63 -6.82 17.19
CA THR A 118 6.93 -7.76 18.28
C THR A 118 7.33 -9.13 17.73
N LEU A 119 6.60 -9.65 16.74
CA LEU A 119 6.93 -10.90 16.07
C LEU A 119 8.29 -10.80 15.35
N GLU A 120 8.54 -9.69 14.67
CA GLU A 120 9.80 -9.43 13.96
C GLU A 120 11.00 -9.42 14.92
N THR A 121 10.87 -8.75 16.08
CA THR A 121 11.93 -8.72 17.11
C THR A 121 12.28 -10.11 17.65
N GLY A 122 11.32 -11.04 17.65
CA GLY A 122 11.52 -12.43 18.08
C GLY A 122 12.08 -13.38 17.01
N SER A 123 12.27 -12.89 15.78
CA SER A 123 12.66 -13.68 14.61
C SER A 123 14.01 -13.23 14.06
N ARG A 124 14.66 -14.10 13.28
CA ARG A 124 15.78 -13.70 12.40
C ARG A 124 15.30 -13.08 11.08
N GLY A 125 14.02 -13.24 10.78
CA GLY A 125 13.35 -12.62 9.65
C GLY A 125 13.21 -11.10 9.82
N GLN A 126 12.87 -10.43 8.73
CA GLN A 126 12.58 -8.99 8.69
C GLN A 126 11.25 -8.80 7.95
N VAL A 127 10.52 -7.75 8.32
CA VAL A 127 9.26 -7.36 7.71
C VAL A 127 9.45 -6.06 6.93
N ARG A 128 9.14 -6.11 5.63
CA ARG A 128 9.12 -4.93 4.76
C ARG A 128 7.76 -4.79 4.08
N PHE A 129 7.34 -3.57 3.78
CA PHE A 129 5.97 -3.29 3.37
C PHE A 129 5.83 -2.01 2.54
N GLU A 130 6.84 -1.65 1.73
CA GLU A 130 6.82 -0.49 0.82
C GLU A 130 5.58 -0.50 -0.07
N ALA A 131 5.22 -1.68 -0.61
CA ALA A 131 4.08 -1.87 -1.49
C ALA A 131 2.71 -1.52 -0.86
N THR A 132 2.64 -1.42 0.46
CA THR A 132 1.40 -1.07 1.18
C THR A 132 1.05 0.42 1.06
N VAL A 133 2.02 1.27 0.71
CA VAL A 133 1.83 2.72 0.59
C VAL A 133 2.26 3.21 -0.78
N ALA A 134 1.30 3.81 -1.51
CA ALA A 134 1.55 4.55 -2.75
C ALA A 134 2.17 3.75 -3.93
N GLY A 135 2.01 2.42 -3.97
CA GLY A 135 2.33 1.60 -5.13
C GLY A 135 3.83 1.57 -5.41
N ALA A 136 4.26 2.06 -6.58
CA ALA A 136 5.68 2.08 -6.97
C ALA A 136 6.46 3.27 -6.39
N ILE A 137 5.79 4.21 -5.70
CA ILE A 137 6.44 5.37 -5.10
C ILE A 137 7.23 4.90 -3.86
N PRO A 138 8.55 5.16 -3.77
CA PRO A 138 9.38 4.73 -2.63
C PRO A 138 9.10 5.61 -1.39
N ALA A 139 7.94 5.43 -0.77
CA ALA A 139 7.48 6.24 0.34
C ALA A 139 8.25 5.93 1.63
N LEU A 140 8.20 4.68 2.07
CA LEU A 140 8.74 4.22 3.33
C LEU A 140 10.27 4.22 3.31
N SER A 141 10.87 3.79 2.21
CA SER A 141 12.33 3.87 2.06
C SER A 141 12.86 5.30 2.05
N THR A 142 12.16 6.25 1.40
CA THR A 142 12.58 7.66 1.49
C THR A 142 12.50 8.18 2.92
N ILE A 143 11.47 7.80 3.69
CA ILE A 143 11.36 8.17 5.11
C ILE A 143 12.51 7.56 5.93
N ALA A 144 12.83 6.29 5.68
CA ALA A 144 13.95 5.61 6.33
C ALA A 144 15.30 6.28 6.00
N ASP A 145 15.56 6.61 4.73
CA ASP A 145 16.80 7.25 4.27
C ASP A 145 16.98 8.67 4.86
N LEU A 146 15.88 9.40 5.07
CA LEU A 146 15.90 10.70 5.76
C LEU A 146 16.06 10.56 7.29
N GLY A 147 15.79 9.37 7.84
CA GLY A 147 15.51 9.12 9.25
C GLY A 147 14.12 9.62 9.63
N ALA A 148 13.25 8.71 10.10
CA ALA A 148 11.83 9.02 10.34
C ALA A 148 11.62 10.23 11.28
N GLY A 149 12.45 10.39 12.33
CA GLY A 149 12.39 11.55 13.24
C GLY A 149 12.77 12.90 12.61
N ASN A 150 13.32 12.91 11.39
CA ASN A 150 13.55 14.13 10.62
C ASN A 150 12.36 14.51 9.73
N VAL A 151 11.38 13.63 9.54
CA VAL A 151 10.17 13.89 8.76
C VAL A 151 9.09 14.42 9.69
N THR A 152 8.75 15.70 9.54
CA THR A 152 7.84 16.43 10.43
C THR A 152 6.37 16.34 10.01
N ALA A 153 6.11 16.18 8.72
CA ALA A 153 4.77 16.05 8.18
C ALA A 153 4.79 15.37 6.81
N ILE A 154 3.69 14.74 6.47
CA ILE A 154 3.44 14.12 5.17
C ILE A 154 2.09 14.60 4.66
N ARG A 155 2.01 14.94 3.37
CA ARG A 155 0.76 15.20 2.66
C ARG A 155 0.75 14.39 1.38
N GLY A 156 -0.39 13.90 0.93
CA GLY A 156 -0.40 13.17 -0.33
C GLY A 156 -1.77 12.92 -0.93
N VAL A 157 -1.78 12.75 -2.25
CA VAL A 157 -2.89 12.11 -2.97
C VAL A 157 -2.53 10.64 -3.06
N LEU A 158 -3.19 9.82 -2.24
CA LEU A 158 -2.78 8.43 -2.00
C LEU A 158 -3.79 7.40 -2.52
N ASN A 159 -4.89 7.84 -3.14
CA ASN A 159 -5.91 6.98 -3.73
C ASN A 159 -6.19 7.38 -5.18
N GLY A 160 -5.88 6.48 -6.12
CA GLY A 160 -5.99 6.74 -7.56
C GLY A 160 -7.43 6.88 -8.05
N THR A 161 -8.35 6.08 -7.51
CA THR A 161 -9.78 6.10 -7.87
C THR A 161 -10.43 7.43 -7.50
N ALA A 162 -10.27 7.86 -6.24
CA ALA A 162 -10.78 9.14 -5.77
C ALA A 162 -10.13 10.32 -6.50
N ASN A 163 -8.83 10.22 -6.81
CA ASN A 163 -8.14 11.25 -7.59
C ASN A 163 -8.68 11.35 -9.03
N PHE A 164 -8.94 10.21 -9.66
CA PHE A 164 -9.53 10.16 -10.99
C PHE A 164 -10.90 10.83 -10.99
N ILE A 165 -11.76 10.47 -10.05
CA ILE A 165 -13.12 11.03 -9.94
C ILE A 165 -13.06 12.55 -9.75
N LEU A 166 -12.31 13.05 -8.75
CA LEU A 166 -12.20 14.49 -8.51
C LEU A 166 -11.58 15.24 -9.69
N SER A 167 -10.59 14.65 -10.37
CA SER A 167 -9.95 15.24 -11.55
C SER A 167 -10.91 15.34 -12.73
N ARG A 168 -11.70 14.28 -12.99
CA ARG A 168 -12.70 14.26 -14.07
C ARG A 168 -13.86 15.19 -13.78
N MET A 169 -14.37 15.22 -12.54
CA MET A 169 -15.41 16.17 -12.13
C MET A 169 -14.94 17.62 -12.32
N ALA A 170 -13.68 17.94 -11.96
CA ALA A 170 -13.13 19.28 -12.12
C ALA A 170 -12.96 19.68 -13.59
N ALA A 171 -12.53 18.75 -14.44
CA ALA A 171 -12.26 19.03 -15.85
C ALA A 171 -13.54 19.17 -16.69
N GLU A 172 -14.57 18.37 -16.40
CA GLU A 172 -15.78 18.26 -17.23
C GLU A 172 -17.00 18.97 -16.61
N GLY A 173 -16.91 19.43 -15.35
CA GLY A 173 -18.04 20.03 -14.64
C GLY A 173 -19.18 19.04 -14.33
N LEU A 174 -18.86 17.75 -14.26
CA LEU A 174 -19.85 16.67 -14.09
C LEU A 174 -20.07 16.32 -12.62
N GLY A 175 -21.27 15.81 -12.32
CA GLY A 175 -21.64 15.31 -11.00
C GLY A 175 -20.94 14.00 -10.63
N TYR A 176 -20.77 13.77 -9.32
CA TYR A 176 -20.12 12.60 -8.75
C TYR A 176 -20.66 11.27 -9.31
N GLU A 177 -21.97 11.07 -9.30
CA GLU A 177 -22.60 9.80 -9.75
C GLU A 177 -22.26 9.46 -11.20
N HIS A 178 -22.22 10.47 -12.09
CA HIS A 178 -21.91 10.26 -13.50
C HIS A 178 -20.44 9.87 -13.70
N VAL A 179 -19.53 10.58 -13.01
CA VAL A 179 -18.09 10.31 -13.10
C VAL A 179 -17.73 8.97 -12.45
N LEU A 180 -18.41 8.59 -11.37
CA LEU A 180 -18.25 7.28 -10.75
C LEU A 180 -18.63 6.16 -11.72
N ALA A 181 -19.77 6.28 -12.42
CA ALA A 181 -20.18 5.30 -13.42
C ALA A 181 -19.15 5.19 -14.56
N GLU A 182 -18.61 6.32 -15.03
CA GLU A 182 -17.53 6.32 -16.02
C GLU A 182 -16.26 5.63 -15.48
N ALA A 183 -15.89 5.88 -14.22
CA ALA A 183 -14.76 5.22 -13.58
C ALA A 183 -14.94 3.71 -13.49
N GLN A 184 -16.17 3.23 -13.25
CA GLN A 184 -16.50 1.79 -13.23
C GLN A 184 -16.41 1.18 -14.63
N ASP A 185 -16.96 1.85 -15.66
CA ASP A 185 -16.90 1.39 -17.05
C ASP A 185 -15.45 1.29 -17.57
N LEU A 186 -14.57 2.18 -17.11
CA LEU A 186 -13.15 2.18 -17.43
C LEU A 186 -12.32 1.19 -16.58
N GLY A 187 -12.94 0.52 -15.60
CA GLY A 187 -12.26 -0.37 -14.67
C GLY A 187 -11.33 0.35 -13.68
N VAL A 188 -11.50 1.67 -13.51
CA VAL A 188 -10.77 2.47 -12.51
C VAL A 188 -11.37 2.28 -11.12
N ALA A 189 -12.69 2.11 -11.03
CA ALA A 189 -13.42 1.84 -9.79
C ALA A 189 -14.08 0.45 -9.86
N GLU A 190 -14.14 -0.23 -8.73
CA GLU A 190 -14.88 -1.49 -8.60
C GLU A 190 -16.40 -1.25 -8.50
N ALA A 191 -17.18 -2.33 -8.60
CA ALA A 191 -18.64 -2.27 -8.46
C ALA A 191 -19.08 -1.71 -7.10
N ASP A 192 -18.36 -2.06 -6.03
CA ASP A 192 -18.43 -1.39 -4.73
C ASP A 192 -17.18 -0.52 -4.53
N PRO A 193 -17.26 0.79 -4.77
CA PRO A 193 -16.12 1.71 -4.67
C PRO A 193 -15.92 2.26 -3.25
N SER A 194 -16.70 1.81 -2.26
CA SER A 194 -16.80 2.44 -0.92
C SER A 194 -15.43 2.60 -0.27
N PHE A 195 -14.56 1.60 -0.40
CA PHE A 195 -13.21 1.60 0.17
C PHE A 195 -12.34 2.77 -0.34
N ASP A 196 -12.54 3.19 -1.59
CA ASP A 196 -11.82 4.29 -2.22
C ASP A 196 -12.51 5.64 -1.94
N VAL A 197 -13.81 5.74 -2.23
CA VAL A 197 -14.54 7.02 -2.26
C VAL A 197 -14.87 7.55 -0.87
N GLN A 198 -14.96 6.66 0.13
CA GLN A 198 -15.10 7.05 1.54
C GLN A 198 -13.75 7.40 2.18
N GLY A 199 -12.64 7.19 1.46
CA GLY A 199 -11.29 7.54 1.91
C GLY A 199 -10.61 6.50 2.79
N THR A 200 -11.20 5.32 2.99
CA THR A 200 -10.65 4.25 3.84
C THR A 200 -9.28 3.77 3.37
N ASP A 201 -9.08 3.53 2.07
CA ASP A 201 -7.77 3.14 1.52
C ASP A 201 -6.70 4.20 1.79
N ALA A 202 -7.02 5.48 1.57
CA ALA A 202 -6.11 6.58 1.86
C ALA A 202 -5.81 6.68 3.37
N ALA A 203 -6.80 6.41 4.22
CA ALA A 203 -6.66 6.43 5.67
C ALA A 203 -5.73 5.33 6.17
N LEU A 204 -5.88 4.09 5.69
CA LEU A 204 -4.95 3.00 6.03
C LEU A 204 -3.50 3.35 5.64
N LYS A 205 -3.29 3.90 4.44
CA LYS A 205 -1.96 4.35 4.01
C LYS A 205 -1.40 5.43 4.93
N CYS A 206 -2.24 6.37 5.38
CA CYS A 206 -1.83 7.40 6.33
C CYS A 206 -1.53 6.84 7.73
N VAL A 207 -2.25 5.81 8.18
CA VAL A 207 -1.98 5.10 9.44
C VAL A 207 -0.63 4.39 9.39
N ILE A 208 -0.34 3.68 8.30
CA ILE A 208 0.97 3.04 8.08
C ILE A 208 2.08 4.08 8.11
N LEU A 209 1.91 5.20 7.39
CA LEU A 209 2.86 6.30 7.41
C LEU A 209 3.06 6.88 8.83
N ALA A 210 1.98 7.05 9.60
CA ALA A 210 2.05 7.56 10.96
C ALA A 210 2.82 6.61 11.90
N ASN A 211 2.60 5.30 11.77
CA ASN A 211 3.33 4.28 12.51
C ASN A 211 4.82 4.29 12.19
N VAL A 212 5.19 4.38 10.92
CA VAL A 212 6.60 4.49 10.49
C VAL A 212 7.26 5.76 11.03
N LEU A 213 6.55 6.88 11.07
CA LEU A 213 7.07 8.11 11.69
C LEU A 213 7.22 7.98 13.20
N ALA A 214 6.29 7.32 13.90
CA ALA A 214 6.34 7.13 15.34
C ALA A 214 7.53 6.25 15.75
N GLU A 215 7.79 5.16 15.02
CA GLU A 215 8.90 4.24 15.27
C GLU A 215 10.25 4.96 15.28
N GLY A 216 10.54 5.80 14.28
CA GLY A 216 11.82 6.51 14.19
C GLY A 216 12.02 7.65 15.19
N ASN A 217 11.03 7.95 16.05
CA ASN A 217 11.16 8.91 17.15
C ASN A 217 11.60 8.24 18.48
N GLY A 218 11.67 6.90 18.54
CA GLY A 218 12.05 6.14 19.75
C GLY A 218 13.55 5.97 19.99
N ASP A 219 14.39 6.12 18.95
CA ASP A 219 15.83 5.74 18.98
C ASP A 219 16.80 6.87 19.38
N GLY A 220 16.37 7.86 20.18
CA GLY A 220 17.26 8.95 20.62
C GLY A 220 16.83 9.71 21.88
N ASP A 221 17.76 10.51 22.42
CA ASP A 221 17.65 11.45 23.57
C ASP A 221 16.52 12.50 23.44
N THR A 222 15.69 12.38 22.41
CA THR A 222 14.59 13.27 22.02
C THR A 222 13.23 12.56 22.07
N ALA A 223 13.11 11.42 22.77
CA ALA A 223 11.82 10.81 23.06
C ALA A 223 10.93 11.84 23.77
N GLU A 224 10.11 12.57 23.01
CA GLU A 224 9.14 13.50 23.57
C GLU A 224 8.12 12.66 24.33
N VAL A 225 8.07 12.88 25.65
CA VAL A 225 7.13 12.22 26.55
C VAL A 225 5.70 12.45 26.03
N GLY A 226 5.05 11.40 25.53
CA GLY A 226 3.67 11.45 25.04
C GLY A 226 3.45 11.05 23.58
N VAL A 227 4.47 10.63 22.83
CA VAL A 227 4.27 9.99 21.52
C VAL A 227 3.61 8.62 21.73
N ARG A 228 2.53 8.36 20.98
CA ARG A 228 1.76 7.12 21.02
C ARG A 228 2.58 5.99 20.36
N GLU A 229 2.55 4.80 20.94
CA GLU A 229 3.33 3.64 20.46
C GLU A 229 2.88 3.16 19.07
N SER A 230 1.57 3.23 18.79
CA SER A 230 1.02 3.03 17.44
C SER A 230 -0.33 3.72 17.22
N TYR A 231 -0.70 3.80 15.95
CA TYR A 231 -1.94 4.33 15.42
C TYR A 231 -2.71 3.23 14.69
N THR A 232 -4.03 3.29 14.78
CA THR A 232 -4.95 2.48 13.97
C THR A 232 -5.91 3.37 13.20
N LEU A 233 -6.81 2.78 12.40
CA LEU A 233 -7.82 3.53 11.66
C LEU A 233 -8.73 4.38 12.57
N ALA A 234 -8.93 3.97 13.83
CA ALA A 234 -9.72 4.71 14.82
C ALA A 234 -9.10 6.07 15.20
N ASP A 235 -7.80 6.25 14.96
CA ASP A 235 -7.09 7.51 15.22
C ASP A 235 -7.14 8.49 14.03
N ALA A 236 -7.66 8.05 12.88
CA ALA A 236 -7.79 8.86 11.69
C ALA A 236 -9.15 9.57 11.62
N THR A 237 -9.14 10.87 11.28
CA THR A 237 -10.36 11.57 10.84
C THR A 237 -10.49 11.43 9.34
N VAL A 238 -11.58 10.82 8.87
CA VAL A 238 -11.77 10.49 7.46
C VAL A 238 -13.05 11.12 6.92
N GLU A 239 -12.93 11.83 5.81
CA GLU A 239 -14.03 12.34 5.01
C GLU A 239 -13.82 11.92 3.54
N GLY A 240 -14.85 11.32 2.94
CA GLY A 240 -14.82 10.87 1.55
C GLY A 240 -15.02 11.98 0.53
N ILE A 241 -15.20 11.59 -0.73
CA ILE A 241 -15.42 12.50 -1.86
C ILE A 241 -16.89 12.55 -2.34
N GLU A 242 -17.74 11.64 -1.85
CA GLU A 242 -19.11 11.44 -2.33
C GLU A 242 -19.97 12.72 -2.29
N HIS A 243 -19.69 13.60 -1.32
CA HIS A 243 -20.48 14.80 -1.08
C HIS A 243 -19.83 16.08 -1.62
N VAL A 244 -18.77 15.98 -2.43
CA VAL A 244 -18.17 17.15 -3.10
C VAL A 244 -19.08 17.59 -4.26
N PRO A 245 -19.74 18.76 -4.19
CA PRO A 245 -20.61 19.20 -5.27
C PRO A 245 -19.78 19.79 -6.43
N PRO A 246 -20.25 19.70 -7.69
CA PRO A 246 -19.59 20.34 -8.84
C PRO A 246 -19.36 21.84 -8.64
N SER A 247 -20.32 22.53 -8.00
CA SER A 247 -20.20 23.96 -7.70
C SER A 247 -19.03 24.30 -6.77
N ALA A 248 -18.58 23.37 -5.92
CA ALA A 248 -17.38 23.59 -5.10
C ALA A 248 -16.10 23.51 -5.95
N LEU A 249 -16.07 22.64 -6.96
CA LEU A 249 -14.96 22.54 -7.91
C LEU A 249 -14.90 23.75 -8.85
N GLU A 250 -16.06 24.21 -9.33
CA GLU A 250 -16.17 25.44 -10.14
C GLU A 250 -15.67 26.66 -9.36
N LEU A 251 -16.14 26.85 -8.12
CA LEU A 251 -15.70 27.96 -7.26
C LEU A 251 -14.22 27.85 -6.91
N ALA A 252 -13.70 26.64 -6.72
CA ALA A 252 -12.26 26.43 -6.51
C ALA A 252 -11.44 26.88 -7.73
N ALA A 253 -11.90 26.54 -8.94
CA ALA A 253 -11.23 26.90 -10.19
C ALA A 253 -11.22 28.43 -10.40
N GLU A 254 -12.29 29.13 -10.03
CA GLU A 254 -12.33 30.61 -10.06
C GLU A 254 -11.25 31.27 -9.16
N ASP A 255 -10.81 30.60 -8.10
CA ASP A 255 -9.72 31.03 -7.20
C ASP A 255 -8.33 30.44 -7.59
N GLY A 256 -8.21 29.81 -8.76
CA GLY A 256 -6.96 29.15 -9.20
C GLY A 256 -6.60 27.92 -8.36
N ARG A 257 -7.61 27.22 -7.84
CA ARG A 257 -7.48 26.03 -7.01
C ARG A 257 -8.27 24.86 -7.58
N THR A 258 -8.01 23.68 -7.04
CA THR A 258 -8.79 22.47 -7.29
C THR A 258 -8.99 21.72 -5.97
N ILE A 259 -9.86 20.70 -5.96
CA ILE A 259 -10.10 19.84 -4.80
C ILE A 259 -9.45 18.49 -5.05
N ARG A 260 -8.74 17.99 -4.04
CA ARG A 260 -8.16 16.64 -4.02
C ARG A 260 -8.44 15.97 -2.68
N LEU A 261 -8.56 14.64 -2.69
CA LEU A 261 -8.57 13.85 -1.46
C LEU A 261 -7.13 13.80 -0.93
N ILE A 262 -6.85 14.56 0.13
CA ILE A 262 -5.50 14.67 0.70
C ILE A 262 -5.45 13.91 2.01
N GLY A 263 -4.50 12.98 2.10
CA GLY A 263 -4.02 12.44 3.37
C GLY A 263 -2.98 13.37 3.98
N GLU A 264 -3.12 13.70 5.26
CA GLU A 264 -2.22 14.57 6.03
C GLU A 264 -1.83 13.84 7.32
N VAL A 265 -0.53 13.62 7.49
CA VAL A 265 0.06 12.95 8.66
C VAL A 265 1.07 13.87 9.30
N SER A 266 0.96 14.05 10.61
CA SER A 266 1.96 14.71 11.46
C SER A 266 1.93 14.05 12.84
N THR A 267 2.86 14.39 13.73
CA THR A 267 2.87 13.89 15.11
C THR A 267 1.49 14.01 15.77
N GLY A 268 0.90 12.87 16.16
CA GLY A 268 -0.41 12.82 16.82
C GLY A 268 -1.63 13.18 15.97
N SER A 269 -1.50 13.30 14.63
CA SER A 269 -2.61 13.69 13.77
C SER A 269 -2.61 12.94 12.44
N ILE A 270 -3.73 12.28 12.15
CA ILE A 270 -4.00 11.61 10.88
C ILE A 270 -5.33 12.14 10.34
N ARG A 271 -5.32 12.76 9.16
CA ARG A 271 -6.52 13.29 8.51
C ARG A 271 -6.56 12.89 7.04
N VAL A 272 -7.72 12.47 6.57
CA VAL A 272 -8.01 12.26 5.16
C VAL A 272 -9.27 13.03 4.83
N GLY A 273 -9.22 13.86 3.78
CA GLY A 273 -10.43 14.53 3.32
C GLY A 273 -10.21 15.42 2.10
N PRO A 274 -11.29 15.90 1.47
CA PRO A 274 -11.21 16.89 0.41
C PRO A 274 -10.49 18.15 0.89
N ARG A 275 -9.50 18.63 0.13
CA ARG A 275 -8.76 19.87 0.40
C ARG A 275 -8.63 20.70 -0.86
N LEU A 276 -8.75 22.01 -0.68
CA LEU A 276 -8.37 22.99 -1.71
C LEU A 276 -6.85 23.01 -1.84
N VAL A 277 -6.35 22.77 -3.06
CA VAL A 277 -4.93 22.85 -3.41
C VAL A 277 -4.77 23.78 -4.62
N PRO A 278 -3.63 24.49 -4.77
CA PRO A 278 -3.38 25.31 -5.95
C PRO A 278 -3.45 24.44 -7.22
N GLU A 279 -4.14 24.91 -8.25
CA GLU A 279 -4.39 24.12 -9.48
C GLU A 279 -3.09 23.73 -10.21
N HIS A 280 -2.06 24.58 -10.12
CA HIS A 280 -0.73 24.30 -10.67
C HIS A 280 0.29 23.91 -9.60
N GLY A 281 -0.19 23.50 -8.42
CA GLY A 281 0.64 23.00 -7.32
C GLY A 281 0.98 21.53 -7.45
N THR A 282 1.99 21.06 -6.71
CA THR A 282 2.44 19.66 -6.79
C THR A 282 1.37 18.64 -6.38
N LEU A 283 0.52 18.98 -5.41
CA LEU A 283 -0.57 18.10 -4.95
C LEU A 283 -1.77 18.04 -5.92
N ALA A 284 -1.80 18.83 -6.99
CA ALA A 284 -2.89 18.84 -7.98
C ALA A 284 -2.72 17.76 -9.07
N VAL A 285 -2.01 16.66 -8.77
CA VAL A 285 -1.87 15.51 -9.68
C VAL A 285 -3.22 15.01 -10.17
N THR A 286 -3.26 14.49 -11.39
CA THR A 286 -4.50 14.14 -12.10
C THR A 286 -4.60 12.65 -12.43
N GLY A 287 -5.81 12.20 -12.74
CA GLY A 287 -6.06 10.82 -13.13
C GLY A 287 -5.78 9.87 -11.96
N THR A 288 -5.13 8.75 -12.24
CA THR A 288 -4.80 7.73 -11.23
C THR A 288 -3.41 7.88 -10.62
N GLN A 289 -2.75 9.02 -10.83
CA GLN A 289 -1.44 9.31 -10.24
C GLN A 289 -1.56 9.56 -8.74
N ASN A 290 -0.53 9.10 -8.01
CA ASN A 290 -0.34 9.43 -6.61
C ASN A 290 0.83 10.40 -6.45
N ILE A 291 0.85 11.11 -5.33
CA ILE A 291 1.99 11.92 -4.91
C ILE A 291 2.13 11.90 -3.40
N LEU A 292 3.38 11.84 -2.95
CA LEU A 292 3.79 11.99 -1.56
C LEU A 292 4.62 13.27 -1.44
N GLN A 293 4.21 14.15 -0.53
CA GLN A 293 4.93 15.36 -0.14
C GLN A 293 5.43 15.19 1.29
N LEU A 294 6.75 15.15 1.47
CA LEU A 294 7.41 15.01 2.75
C LEU A 294 7.97 16.36 3.19
N GLU A 295 7.70 16.78 4.42
CA GLU A 295 8.35 17.94 5.05
C GLU A 295 9.43 17.46 6.01
N ALA A 296 10.69 17.66 5.64
CA ALA A 296 11.86 17.23 6.41
C ALA A 296 12.58 18.41 7.07
N ARG A 297 13.02 18.23 8.32
CA ARG A 297 13.67 19.27 9.15
C ARG A 297 14.85 19.96 8.46
N HIS A 298 15.66 19.19 7.73
CA HIS A 298 16.90 19.67 7.11
C HIS A 298 16.88 19.68 5.58
N ALA A 299 16.05 18.84 4.95
CA ALA A 299 15.94 18.75 3.50
C ALA A 299 14.80 19.59 2.93
N GLY A 300 13.99 20.24 3.78
CA GLY A 300 12.81 20.98 3.35
C GLY A 300 11.76 20.04 2.77
N ARG A 301 11.10 20.50 1.71
CA ARG A 301 9.99 19.77 1.07
C ARG A 301 10.48 18.87 -0.06
N LEU A 302 10.17 17.58 0.01
CA LEU A 302 10.35 16.62 -1.07
C LEU A 302 8.99 16.25 -1.66
N ASN A 303 8.90 16.09 -2.98
CA ASN A 303 7.70 15.62 -3.66
C ASN A 303 8.07 14.44 -4.55
N ILE A 304 7.40 13.31 -4.38
CA ILE A 304 7.62 12.08 -5.16
C ILE A 304 6.28 11.63 -5.73
N SER A 305 6.20 11.52 -7.06
CA SER A 305 4.96 11.16 -7.76
C SER A 305 5.21 9.98 -8.70
N GLY A 306 4.17 9.20 -8.91
CA GLY A 306 4.20 7.99 -9.71
C GLY A 306 2.82 7.32 -9.74
N ARG A 307 2.79 6.10 -10.24
CA ARG A 307 1.57 5.28 -10.23
C ARG A 307 1.39 4.67 -8.83
N GLY A 308 0.21 4.91 -8.26
CA GLY A 308 -0.12 4.54 -6.88
C GLY A 308 -0.72 3.14 -6.68
N ALA A 309 -0.98 2.45 -7.78
CA ALA A 309 -1.61 1.13 -7.83
C ALA A 309 -1.32 0.48 -9.20
N GLY A 310 -1.59 -0.82 -9.30
CA GLY A 310 -1.33 -1.65 -10.48
C GLY A 310 -0.47 -2.85 -10.13
N GLY A 311 -0.70 -3.99 -10.78
CA GLY A 311 0.05 -5.22 -10.51
C GLY A 311 1.57 -5.04 -10.64
N PRO A 312 2.08 -4.63 -11.82
CA PRO A 312 3.51 -4.40 -12.04
C PRO A 312 4.12 -3.31 -11.15
N GLU A 313 3.39 -2.22 -10.92
CA GLU A 313 3.82 -1.12 -10.07
C GLU A 313 4.02 -1.57 -8.61
N THR A 314 3.03 -2.24 -8.04
CA THR A 314 3.10 -2.76 -6.68
C THR A 314 4.14 -3.89 -6.57
N ALA A 315 4.25 -4.75 -7.59
CA ALA A 315 5.27 -5.79 -7.63
C ALA A 315 6.69 -5.21 -7.63
N THR A 316 6.91 -4.06 -8.27
CA THR A 316 8.20 -3.36 -8.24
C THR A 316 8.59 -2.96 -6.82
N ALA A 317 7.65 -2.46 -6.02
CA ALA A 317 7.90 -2.12 -4.61
C ALA A 317 8.19 -3.37 -3.76
N VAL A 318 7.44 -4.47 -3.96
CA VAL A 318 7.70 -5.76 -3.30
C VAL A 318 9.12 -6.25 -3.61
N LEU A 319 9.50 -6.29 -4.89
CA LEU A 319 10.81 -6.79 -5.32
C LEU A 319 11.96 -5.87 -4.89
N ALA A 320 11.73 -4.56 -4.82
CA ALA A 320 12.67 -3.62 -4.24
C ALA A 320 12.91 -3.88 -2.75
N ASP A 321 11.86 -4.20 -1.99
CA ASP A 321 11.99 -4.57 -0.58
C ASP A 321 12.72 -5.90 -0.40
N ILE A 322 12.43 -6.90 -1.23
CA ILE A 322 13.17 -8.17 -1.25
C ILE A 322 14.66 -7.90 -1.49
N SER A 323 15.00 -7.01 -2.42
CA SER A 323 16.40 -6.67 -2.73
C SER A 323 17.15 -5.97 -1.59
N ARG A 324 16.44 -5.45 -0.58
CA ARG A 324 17.00 -4.81 0.62
C ARG A 324 17.10 -5.75 1.81
N LEU A 325 16.68 -7.01 1.67
CA LEU A 325 16.90 -8.03 2.68
C LEU A 325 18.32 -8.58 2.57
N GLU A 326 18.93 -8.90 3.71
CA GLU A 326 20.19 -9.64 3.73
C GLU A 326 19.91 -11.11 3.41
N ALA A 327 20.82 -11.75 2.66
CA ALA A 327 20.70 -13.14 2.24
C ALA A 327 21.21 -14.14 3.29
#